data_AF-A0A256BEM8-F1
#
_entry.id   AF-A0A256BEM8-F1
#
_cell.length_a   1.000
_cell.length_b   1.000
_cell.length_c   1.000
_cell.angle_alpha   90.00
_cell.angle_beta   90.00
_cell.angle_gamma   90.00
#
_symmetry.space_group_name_H-M   'P 1'
#
loop_
_entity.id
_entity.type
_entity.pdbx_description
1 polymer ?
#
loop_
_entity_poly.entity_id
_entity_poly.type
_entity_poly.pdbx_seq_one_letter_code
_entity_poly.pdbx_strand_id
1 'polypeptide(L)'
;MNQIQNRVVHELGWWIEILTAQPLCLYYFGAFTSHQEVQQLQAGFIEDLLLESATILSANIRFCQPSQLTLTRDDLRSLSLLERIAAFRLKGISKNSYILNKTRINPLIYRSYSQ
;
A
#
# COMPACT_ATOMS: atom_id res chain seq x y z
N MET A 1 -2.02 10.19 36.33
CA MET A 1 -3.19 10.47 35.48
C MET A 1 -3.05 9.65 34.22
N ASN A 2 -3.82 8.56 34.09
CA ASN A 2 -3.74 7.65 32.96
C ASN A 2 -4.37 8.32 31.73
N GLN A 3 -3.54 8.70 30.76
CA GLN A 3 -4.03 9.11 29.45
C GLN A 3 -4.54 7.85 28.73
N ILE A 4 -5.86 7.70 28.69
CA ILE A 4 -6.53 6.72 27.84
C ILE A 4 -6.16 7.11 26.40
N GLN A 5 -5.27 6.34 25.77
CA GLN A 5 -4.98 6.48 24.36
C GLN A 5 -6.27 6.21 23.59
N ASN A 6 -6.92 7.29 23.15
CA ASN A 6 -8.05 7.25 22.25
C ASN A 6 -7.59 6.52 20.98
N ARG A 7 -7.90 5.22 20.86
CA ARG A 7 -7.58 4.47 19.64
C ARG A 7 -8.44 5.09 18.56
N VAL A 8 -7.82 5.85 17.66
CA VAL A 8 -8.46 6.28 16.42
C VAL A 8 -8.68 5.01 15.61
N VAL A 9 -9.89 4.49 15.66
CA VAL A 9 -10.29 3.35 14.86
C VAL A 9 -10.79 3.91 13.53
N HIS A 10 -10.12 3.58 12.43
CA HIS A 10 -10.56 3.97 11.09
C HIS A 10 -11.77 3.15 10.64
N GLU A 11 -12.40 3.49 9.53
CA GLU A 11 -13.59 2.77 9.03
C GLU A 11 -13.23 1.40 8.43
N LEU A 12 -14.11 0.41 8.61
CA LEU A 12 -13.99 -0.90 7.96
C LEU A 12 -14.36 -0.74 6.48
N GLY A 13 -13.44 -1.06 5.58
CA GLY A 13 -13.67 -0.91 4.14
C GLY A 13 -12.56 -1.52 3.32
N TRP A 14 -12.54 -1.20 2.02
CA TRP A 14 -11.42 -1.55 1.16
C TRP A 14 -10.30 -0.52 1.32
N TRP A 15 -9.07 -0.99 1.49
CA TRP A 15 -7.88 -0.17 1.69
C TRP A 15 -6.78 -0.59 0.75
N ILE A 16 -5.98 0.37 0.30
CA ILE A 16 -4.71 0.13 -0.39
C ILE A 16 -3.60 0.14 0.65
N GLU A 17 -2.91 -0.98 0.79
CA GLU A 17 -1.72 -1.13 1.63
C GLU A 17 -0.48 -1.02 0.75
N ILE A 18 0.34 0.02 0.94
CA ILE A 18 1.59 0.23 0.18
C ILE A 18 2.79 0.21 1.13
N LEU A 19 3.70 -0.75 0.93
CA LEU A 19 4.96 -0.83 1.65
C LEU A 19 6.07 -0.19 0.81
N THR A 20 6.84 0.72 1.41
CA THR A 20 8.00 1.37 0.79
C THR A 20 9.31 0.92 1.46
N ALA A 21 10.44 0.98 0.74
CA ALA A 21 11.77 0.65 1.27
C ALA A 21 12.57 1.89 1.70
N GLN A 22 12.36 3.01 1.01
CA GLN A 22 13.10 4.25 1.23
C GLN A 22 12.14 5.45 1.12
N PRO A 23 11.67 6.03 2.25
CA PRO A 23 11.80 5.49 3.62
C PRO A 23 11.06 4.15 3.79
N LEU A 24 11.41 3.38 4.83
CA LEU A 24 10.69 2.14 5.16
C LEU A 24 9.40 2.49 5.91
N CYS A 25 8.28 2.47 5.19
CA CYS A 25 6.97 2.85 5.71
C CYS A 25 5.89 1.94 5.12
N LEU A 26 4.78 1.77 5.84
CA LEU A 26 3.57 1.14 5.34
C LEU A 26 2.42 2.15 5.39
N TYR A 27 1.84 2.42 4.24
CA TYR A 27 0.73 3.36 4.07
C TYR A 27 -0.58 2.62 3.83
N TYR A 28 -1.67 3.13 4.41
CA TYR A 28 -3.04 2.72 4.16
C TYR A 28 -3.85 3.87 3.57
N PHE A 29 -4.40 3.68 2.36
CA PHE A 29 -5.27 4.64 1.69
C PHE A 29 -6.70 4.10 1.58
N GLY A 30 -7.69 4.88 1.99
CA GLY A 30 -9.09 4.47 2.08
C GLY A 30 -9.86 5.29 3.14
N ALA A 31 -10.99 4.81 3.67
CA ALA A 31 -11.69 3.57 3.30
C ALA A 31 -12.49 3.76 1.99
N PHE A 32 -12.42 2.77 1.11
CA PHE A 32 -13.22 2.71 -0.12
C PHE A 32 -14.39 1.75 0.03
N THR A 33 -15.44 2.00 -0.74
CA THR A 33 -16.70 1.24 -0.64
C THR A 33 -16.67 -0.04 -1.45
N SER A 34 -15.91 -0.08 -2.55
CA SER A 34 -15.85 -1.24 -3.44
C SER A 34 -14.41 -1.61 -3.83
N HIS A 35 -14.16 -2.91 -4.00
CA HIS A 35 -12.86 -3.41 -4.47
C HIS A 35 -12.48 -2.85 -5.85
N GLN A 36 -13.47 -2.69 -6.74
CA GLN A 36 -13.26 -2.21 -8.10
C GLN A 36 -12.80 -0.74 -8.13
N GLU A 37 -13.39 0.11 -7.30
CA GLU A 37 -12.97 1.49 -7.09
C GLU A 37 -11.48 1.54 -6.69
N VAL A 38 -11.09 0.69 -5.74
CA VAL A 38 -9.70 0.62 -5.30
C VAL A 38 -8.76 0.16 -6.41
N GLN A 39 -9.14 -0.84 -7.20
CA GLN A 39 -8.32 -1.31 -8.32
C GLN A 39 -8.08 -0.21 -9.37
N GLN A 40 -9.06 0.66 -9.60
CA GLN A 40 -8.93 1.77 -10.55
C GLN A 40 -8.01 2.88 -10.02
N LEU A 41 -8.08 3.16 -8.71
CA LEU A 41 -7.31 4.24 -8.08
C LEU A 41 -5.90 3.82 -7.65
N GLN A 42 -5.65 2.52 -7.43
CA GLN A 42 -4.39 2.01 -6.89
C GLN A 42 -3.17 2.48 -7.67
N ALA A 43 -3.26 2.53 -9.01
CA ALA A 43 -2.17 2.97 -9.86
C ALA A 43 -1.74 4.42 -9.57
N GLY A 44 -2.72 5.32 -9.36
CA GLY A 44 -2.44 6.73 -9.05
C GLY A 44 -1.65 6.90 -7.75
N PHE A 45 -2.05 6.21 -6.68
CA PHE A 45 -1.31 6.25 -5.41
C PHE A 45 0.11 5.71 -5.52
N ILE A 46 0.33 4.68 -6.35
CA ILE A 46 1.67 4.15 -6.61
C ILE A 46 2.51 5.17 -7.39
N GLU A 47 1.93 5.79 -8.42
CA GLU A 47 2.59 6.80 -9.24
C GLU A 47 3.03 8.02 -8.41
N ASP A 48 2.15 8.52 -7.55
CA ASP A 48 2.46 9.65 -6.65
C ASP A 48 3.66 9.32 -5.75
N LEU A 49 3.69 8.13 -5.13
CA LEU A 49 4.80 7.71 -4.29
C LEU A 49 6.11 7.51 -5.07
N LEU A 50 6.03 7.02 -6.31
CA LEU A 50 7.20 6.89 -7.19
C LEU A 50 7.76 8.26 -7.59
N LEU A 51 6.88 9.24 -7.85
CA LEU A 51 7.27 10.63 -8.15
C LEU A 51 7.96 11.30 -6.95
N GLU A 52 7.53 10.96 -5.73
CA GLU A 52 8.19 11.36 -4.48
C GLU A 52 9.49 10.59 -4.19
N SER A 53 10.04 9.87 -5.16
CA SER A 53 11.26 9.06 -5.05
C SER A 53 11.18 7.89 -4.05
N ALA A 54 9.96 7.49 -3.65
CA ALA A 54 9.78 6.33 -2.79
C ALA A 54 10.03 5.03 -3.57
N THR A 55 10.72 4.08 -2.94
CA THR A 55 10.87 2.74 -3.52
C THR A 55 9.73 1.85 -3.04
N ILE A 56 8.80 1.46 -3.92
CA ILE A 56 7.71 0.55 -3.59
C ILE A 56 8.23 -0.89 -3.46
N LEU A 57 7.93 -1.54 -2.33
CA LEU A 57 8.17 -2.97 -2.10
C LEU A 57 6.94 -3.81 -2.42
N SER A 58 5.74 -3.31 -2.07
CA SER A 58 4.48 -3.97 -2.37
C SER A 58 3.32 -2.98 -2.33
N ALA A 59 2.27 -3.28 -3.10
CA ALA A 59 1.00 -2.60 -3.04
C ALA A 59 -0.12 -3.65 -3.11
N ASN A 60 -1.02 -3.67 -2.13
CA ASN A 60 -2.09 -4.65 -2.01
C ASN A 60 -3.42 -3.98 -1.73
N ILE A 61 -4.51 -4.62 -2.17
CA ILE A 61 -5.87 -4.22 -1.82
C ILE A 61 -6.36 -5.19 -0.75
N ARG A 62 -6.89 -4.66 0.35
CA ARG A 62 -7.39 -5.48 1.46
C ARG A 62 -8.66 -4.88 2.04
N PHE A 63 -9.64 -5.72 2.35
CA PHE A 63 -10.75 -5.33 3.19
C PHE A 63 -10.33 -5.41 4.66
N CYS A 64 -10.15 -4.27 5.31
CA CYS A 64 -9.66 -4.21 6.69
C CYS A 64 -10.06 -2.89 7.38
N GLN A 65 -9.65 -2.76 8.63
CA GLN A 65 -9.84 -1.58 9.46
C GLN A 65 -8.48 -1.25 10.10
N PRO A 66 -7.62 -0.44 9.45
CA PRO A 66 -6.30 -0.13 9.97
C PRO A 66 -6.43 0.65 11.28
N SER A 67 -5.51 0.39 12.22
CA SER A 67 -5.42 1.17 13.47
C SER A 67 -4.56 2.43 13.31
N GLN A 68 -3.73 2.48 12.26
CA GLN A 68 -2.87 3.61 11.90
C GLN A 68 -2.75 3.66 10.38
N LEU A 69 -2.80 4.86 9.79
CA LEU A 69 -2.68 5.06 8.34
C LEU A 69 -1.24 5.03 7.82
N THR A 70 -0.29 5.34 8.68
CA THR A 70 1.13 5.33 8.36
C THR A 70 1.87 4.66 9.49
N LEU A 71 2.56 3.57 9.17
CA LEU A 71 3.46 2.87 10.08
C LEU A 71 4.88 3.12 9.61
N THR A 72 5.66 3.78 10.45
CA THR A 72 7.06 4.11 10.18
C THR A 72 7.95 2.89 10.43
N ARG A 73 9.23 2.99 10.07
CA ARG A 73 10.24 1.97 10.37
C ARG A 73 10.19 1.49 11.82
N ASP A 74 9.99 2.39 12.77
CA ASP A 74 9.94 2.05 14.20
C ASP A 74 8.68 1.28 14.57
N ASP A 75 7.51 1.70 14.07
CA ASP A 75 6.25 0.97 14.27
C ASP A 75 6.31 -0.44 13.66
N LEU A 76 7.02 -0.55 12.53
CA LEU A 76 7.21 -1.80 11.80
C LEU A 76 8.18 -2.77 12.48
N ARG A 77 9.06 -2.31 13.38
CA ARG A 77 9.96 -3.18 14.17
C ARG A 77 9.21 -4.02 15.20
N SER A 78 8.11 -3.49 15.73
CA SER A 78 7.23 -4.18 16.68
C SER A 78 6.27 -5.17 16.01
N LEU A 79 6.12 -5.09 14.68
CA LEU A 79 5.31 -6.02 13.91
C LEU A 79 6.22 -7.15 13.38
N SER A 80 5.71 -8.37 13.24
CA SER A 80 6.41 -9.48 12.56
C SER A 80 6.48 -9.24 11.04
N LEU A 81 7.00 -8.07 10.64
CA LEU A 81 7.06 -7.60 9.28
C LEU A 81 7.88 -8.53 8.38
N LEU A 82 8.85 -9.23 8.97
CA LEU A 82 9.59 -10.29 8.30
C LEU A 82 8.68 -11.44 7.82
N GLU A 83 7.65 -11.82 8.59
CA GLU A 83 6.66 -12.80 8.12
C GLU A 83 5.84 -12.25 6.97
N ARG A 84 5.52 -10.95 6.99
CA ARG A 84 4.76 -10.28 5.91
C ARG A 84 5.58 -10.14 4.62
N ILE A 85 6.86 -9.78 4.72
CA ILE A 85 7.80 -9.75 3.59
C ILE A 85 8.07 -11.18 3.08
N ALA A 86 8.28 -12.16 3.98
CA ALA A 86 8.54 -13.55 3.61
C ALA A 86 7.32 -14.21 2.96
N ALA A 87 6.12 -13.98 3.48
CA ALA A 87 4.87 -14.43 2.86
C ALA A 87 4.72 -13.89 1.44
N PHE A 88 5.23 -12.69 1.16
CA PHE A 88 5.27 -12.12 -0.20
C PHE A 88 6.32 -12.80 -1.09
N ARG A 89 7.52 -13.06 -0.56
CA ARG A 89 8.58 -13.76 -1.31
C ARG A 89 8.21 -15.21 -1.64
N LEU A 90 7.35 -15.83 -0.82
CA LEU A 90 6.88 -17.22 -0.96
C LEU A 90 5.54 -17.34 -1.73
N LYS A 91 4.66 -16.33 -1.66
CA LYS A 91 3.45 -16.26 -2.50
C LYS A 91 3.79 -15.74 -3.89
N GLY A 92 4.50 -16.56 -4.66
CA GLY A 92 4.31 -16.53 -6.10
C GLY A 92 2.83 -16.73 -6.42
N ILE A 93 2.28 -15.84 -7.25
CA ILE A 93 0.98 -15.98 -7.95
C ILE A 93 -0.27 -15.74 -7.07
N SER A 94 -0.71 -14.48 -6.99
CA SER A 94 -2.14 -14.14 -6.92
C SER A 94 -2.44 -13.08 -7.98
N LYS A 95 -3.56 -13.24 -8.71
CA LYS A 95 -3.86 -12.59 -10.00
C LYS A 95 -4.10 -11.06 -9.95
N ASN A 96 -3.86 -10.39 -8.82
CA ASN A 96 -4.06 -8.93 -8.64
C ASN A 96 -2.90 -8.22 -7.94
N SER A 97 -1.74 -8.85 -7.76
CA SER A 97 -0.57 -8.21 -7.15
C SER A 97 0.39 -7.68 -8.22
N TYR A 98 0.48 -6.35 -8.32
CA TYR A 98 1.47 -5.67 -9.16
C TYR A 98 2.87 -5.88 -8.57
N ILE A 99 3.62 -6.84 -9.12
CA ILE A 99 5.06 -6.91 -8.88
C ILE A 99 5.72 -5.94 -9.85
N LEU A 100 6.03 -4.72 -9.39
CA LEU A 100 6.88 -3.79 -10.12
C LEU A 100 8.33 -4.30 -10.05
N ASN A 101 8.67 -5.23 -10.96
CA ASN A 101 10.05 -5.60 -11.20
C ASN A 101 10.85 -4.35 -11.59
N LYS A 102 12.01 -4.16 -10.96
CA LYS A 102 12.95 -3.03 -11.10
C LYS A 102 13.53 -2.80 -12.52
N THR A 103 12.92 -3.32 -13.57
CA THR A 103 13.44 -3.22 -14.94
C THR A 103 12.31 -3.25 -15.95
N ARG A 104 12.20 -2.15 -16.72
CA ARG A 104 11.21 -1.83 -17.78
C ARG A 104 9.95 -1.10 -17.32
N ILE A 105 10.10 0.21 -17.14
CA ILE A 105 9.06 1.16 -17.54
C ILE A 105 8.79 0.91 -19.03
N ASN A 106 7.57 0.48 -19.36
CA ASN A 106 7.11 0.39 -20.74
C ASN A 106 6.22 1.63 -21.01
N PRO A 107 6.62 2.57 -21.87
CA PRO A 107 6.03 3.92 -21.93
C PRO A 107 4.74 4.03 -22.76
N LEU A 108 3.83 3.03 -22.72
CA LEU A 108 2.66 3.03 -23.62
C LEU A 108 1.29 3.22 -22.97
N ILE A 109 1.21 3.57 -21.69
CA ILE A 109 -0.06 4.02 -21.08
C ILE A 109 -0.03 5.55 -20.93
N TYR A 110 0.17 6.25 -22.05
CA TYR A 110 -0.06 7.70 -22.15
C TYR A 110 -0.71 7.98 -23.51
N ARG A 111 -1.89 7.40 -23.74
CA ARG A 111 -2.76 7.89 -24.81
C ARG A 111 -4.21 7.53 -24.59
N SER A 112 -4.88 8.26 -23.69
CA SER A 112 -6.24 8.79 -23.92
C SER A 112 -6.73 9.57 -22.70
N TYR A 113 -6.07 10.69 -22.42
CA TYR A 113 -6.73 11.86 -21.83
C TYR A 113 -6.25 13.08 -22.59
N SER A 114 -6.88 13.34 -23.73
CA SER A 114 -6.92 14.66 -24.34
C SER A 114 -8.12 14.72 -25.27
N GLN A 115 -9.16 15.40 -24.76
CA GLN A 115 -10.35 15.96 -25.43
C GLN A 115 -11.37 14.99 -26.03
#